data_AF-A0A1G1HZD5-F1
#
_entry.id   AF-A0A1G1HZD5-F1
#
_cell.length_a   1.000
_cell.length_b   1.000
_cell.length_c   1.000
_cell.angle_alpha   90.00
_cell.angle_beta   90.00
_cell.angle_gamma   90.00
#
_symmetry.space_group_name_H-M   'P 1'
#
loop_
_entity.id
_entity.type
_entity.pdbx_description
1 polymer ?
#
loop_
_entity_poly.entity_id
_entity_poly.type
_entity_poly.pdbx_seq_one_letter_code
_entity_poly.pdbx_strand_id
1 'polypeptide(L)'
;MSYESHLETHILNRCWSVYALLTNAFSPSDTFHLGFPSLVETAIVSSDLQINLRVAEGFTLLLREEYEFVMYKLEIHRYSYNLIDNSGTPIIRSDNLPYHHTDYKGHKLTHPPHHIHDKGGRVCSFSGDLKDFIDLVKDNIS
;
A
#
# COMPACT_ATOMS: atom_id res chain seq x y z
N MET A 1 12.55 14.61 -24.07
CA MET A 1 11.50 14.37 -23.06
C MET A 1 11.86 15.16 -21.81
N SER A 2 10.90 15.83 -21.18
CA SER A 2 11.11 16.64 -19.98
C SER A 2 11.15 15.78 -18.71
N TYR A 3 11.67 16.34 -17.61
CA TYR A 3 11.64 15.73 -16.28
C TYR A 3 10.23 15.28 -15.86
N GLU A 4 9.22 16.11 -16.13
CA GLU A 4 7.80 15.83 -15.84
C GLU A 4 7.29 14.59 -16.59
N SER A 5 7.68 14.42 -17.85
CA SER A 5 7.30 13.25 -18.67
C SER A 5 7.88 11.95 -18.12
N HIS A 6 9.07 11.99 -17.50
CA HIS A 6 9.66 10.83 -16.84
C HIS A 6 8.92 10.48 -15.54
N LEU A 7 8.65 11.48 -14.69
CA LEU A 7 7.89 11.29 -13.45
C LEU A 7 6.52 10.66 -13.71
N GLU A 8 5.77 11.24 -14.66
CA GLU A 8 4.47 10.74 -15.08
C GLU A 8 4.56 9.27 -15.51
N THR A 9 5.52 8.93 -16.37
CA THR A 9 5.73 7.54 -16.84
C THR A 9 6.00 6.58 -15.68
N HIS A 10 6.80 6.99 -14.70
CA HIS A 10 7.10 6.13 -13.54
C HIS A 10 5.87 5.94 -12.64
N ILE A 11 5.10 7.00 -12.38
CA ILE A 11 3.85 6.90 -11.60
C ILE A 11 2.86 5.99 -12.32
N LEU A 12 2.66 6.16 -13.63
CA LEU A 12 1.82 5.29 -14.46
C LEU A 12 2.20 3.82 -14.32
N ASN A 13 3.50 3.51 -14.44
CA ASN A 13 4.01 2.16 -14.29
C ASN A 13 3.76 1.59 -12.88
N ARG A 14 3.96 2.40 -11.83
CA ARG A 14 3.69 1.98 -10.45
C ARG A 14 2.20 1.72 -10.24
N CYS A 15 1.32 2.63 -10.67
CA CYS A 15 -0.12 2.45 -10.59
C CYS A 15 -0.57 1.17 -11.31
N TRP A 16 -0.06 0.91 -12.51
CA TRP A 16 -0.39 -0.32 -13.24
C TRP A 16 0.09 -1.58 -12.52
N SER A 17 1.28 -1.54 -11.91
CA SER A 17 1.77 -2.64 -11.07
C SER A 17 0.88 -2.88 -9.86
N VAL A 18 0.42 -1.82 -9.18
CA VAL A 18 -0.51 -1.93 -8.05
C VAL A 18 -1.85 -2.50 -8.50
N TYR A 19 -2.39 -2.02 -9.62
CA TYR A 19 -3.62 -2.55 -10.21
C TYR A 19 -3.52 -4.05 -10.52
N ALA A 20 -2.44 -4.48 -11.16
CA ALA A 20 -2.20 -5.88 -11.48
C ALA A 20 -2.08 -6.73 -10.20
N LEU A 21 -1.39 -6.24 -9.17
CA LEU A 21 -1.31 -6.94 -7.88
C LEU A 21 -2.71 -7.13 -7.26
N LEU A 22 -3.51 -6.07 -7.22
CA LEU A 22 -4.85 -6.11 -6.63
C LEU A 22 -5.81 -7.03 -7.40
N THR A 23 -5.79 -6.96 -8.73
CA THR A 23 -6.69 -7.76 -9.58
C THR A 23 -6.27 -9.22 -9.72
N ASN A 24 -4.99 -9.54 -9.48
CA ASN A 24 -4.53 -10.93 -9.35
C ASN A 24 -4.82 -11.53 -7.98
N ALA A 25 -4.82 -10.70 -6.92
CA ALA A 25 -5.01 -11.15 -5.55
C ALA A 25 -6.49 -11.27 -5.16
N PHE A 26 -7.34 -10.40 -5.70
CA PHE A 26 -8.75 -10.26 -5.33
C PHE A 26 -9.63 -10.23 -6.59
N SER A 27 -10.95 -10.16 -6.38
CA SER A 27 -11.91 -9.91 -7.46
C SER A 27 -12.61 -8.56 -7.25
N PRO A 28 -11.94 -7.43 -7.57
CA PRO A 28 -12.55 -6.10 -7.47
C PRO A 28 -13.87 -6.00 -8.26
N SER A 29 -14.74 -5.09 -7.84
CA SER A 29 -15.97 -4.81 -8.58
C SER A 29 -15.72 -3.98 -9.84
N ASP A 30 -16.66 -4.00 -10.78
CA ASP A 30 -16.63 -3.15 -11.98
C ASP A 30 -16.45 -1.65 -11.65
N THR A 31 -17.01 -1.20 -10.53
CA THR A 31 -16.85 0.18 -10.06
C THR A 31 -15.39 0.53 -9.78
N PHE A 32 -14.60 -0.40 -9.23
CA PHE A 32 -13.17 -0.17 -9.03
C PHE A 32 -12.45 -0.03 -10.38
N HIS A 33 -12.74 -0.93 -11.33
CA HIS A 33 -12.12 -0.91 -12.66
C HIS A 33 -12.43 0.40 -13.41
N LEU A 34 -13.68 0.86 -13.35
CA LEU A 34 -14.11 2.12 -13.98
C LEU A 34 -13.51 3.36 -13.30
N GLY A 35 -13.34 3.33 -11.97
CA GLY A 35 -12.79 4.45 -11.21
C GLY A 35 -11.26 4.53 -11.19
N PHE A 36 -10.57 3.43 -11.49
CA PHE A 36 -9.11 3.35 -11.39
C PHE A 36 -8.38 4.42 -12.23
N PRO A 37 -8.74 4.70 -13.50
CA PRO A 37 -8.08 5.75 -14.28
C PRO A 37 -8.07 7.12 -13.60
N SER A 38 -9.15 7.51 -12.92
CA SER A 38 -9.20 8.78 -12.18
C SER A 38 -8.28 8.80 -10.96
N LEU A 39 -8.05 7.65 -10.32
CA LEU A 39 -7.05 7.53 -9.25
C LEU A 39 -5.63 7.70 -9.80
N VAL A 40 -5.36 7.17 -10.99
CA VAL A 40 -4.07 7.31 -11.69
C VAL A 40 -3.82 8.77 -12.08
N GLU A 41 -4.81 9.44 -12.68
CA GLU A 41 -4.72 10.88 -13.00
C GLU A 41 -4.43 11.70 -11.75
N THR A 42 -5.12 11.40 -10.64
CA THR A 42 -4.87 12.06 -9.36
C THR A 42 -3.45 11.83 -8.89
N ALA A 43 -2.96 10.58 -8.92
CA ALA A 43 -1.62 10.24 -8.50
C ALA A 43 -0.52 10.92 -9.33
N ILE A 44 -0.73 11.10 -10.65
CA ILE A 44 0.21 11.84 -11.50
C ILE A 44 0.30 13.31 -11.08
N VAL A 45 -0.85 13.93 -10.77
CA VAL A 45 -0.92 15.35 -10.40
C VAL A 45 -0.41 15.59 -8.98
N SER A 46 -0.76 14.72 -8.03
CA SER A 46 -0.50 14.91 -6.61
C SER A 46 0.75 14.19 -6.10
N SER A 47 1.30 13.26 -6.88
CA SER A 47 2.28 12.27 -6.39
C SER A 47 1.79 11.44 -5.20
N ASP A 48 0.47 11.26 -5.04
CA ASP A 48 -0.14 10.44 -3.98
C ASP A 48 -1.20 9.51 -4.58
N LEU A 49 -0.98 8.20 -4.47
CA LEU A 49 -1.93 7.17 -4.85
C LEU A 49 -2.74 6.75 -3.63
N GLN A 50 -4.06 6.87 -3.73
CA GLN A 50 -5.00 6.40 -2.71
C GLN A 50 -6.00 5.42 -3.30
N ILE A 51 -6.09 4.22 -2.74
CA ILE A 51 -6.99 3.17 -3.18
C ILE A 51 -7.81 2.69 -1.98
N ASN A 52 -9.12 2.56 -2.21
CA ASN A 52 -10.05 1.89 -1.32
C ASN A 52 -10.71 0.74 -2.08
N LEU A 53 -10.47 -0.49 -1.64
CA LEU A 53 -10.93 -1.69 -2.32
C LEU A 53 -11.61 -2.63 -1.33
N ARG A 54 -12.87 -2.99 -1.60
CA ARG A 54 -13.52 -4.10 -0.90
C ARG A 54 -12.91 -5.42 -1.37
N VAL A 55 -12.35 -6.20 -0.44
CA VAL A 55 -11.61 -7.44 -0.75
C VAL A 55 -12.36 -8.71 -0.34
N ALA A 56 -13.28 -8.61 0.62
CA ALA A 56 -14.19 -9.68 1.02
C ALA A 56 -15.47 -9.10 1.67
N GLU A 57 -16.43 -9.97 2.00
CA GLU A 57 -17.52 -9.57 2.89
C GLU A 57 -16.94 -9.22 4.25
N GLY A 58 -17.21 -8.02 4.76
CA GLY A 58 -16.66 -7.62 6.04
C GLY A 58 -15.38 -6.79 5.98
N PHE A 59 -14.68 -6.76 4.83
CA PHE A 59 -13.29 -6.30 4.78
C PHE A 59 -12.98 -5.36 3.62
N THR A 60 -12.26 -4.30 3.94
CA THR A 60 -11.80 -3.28 3.00
C THR A 60 -10.29 -3.09 3.12
N LEU A 61 -9.61 -3.08 1.98
CA LEU A 61 -8.21 -2.75 1.85
C LEU A 61 -8.07 -1.25 1.51
N LEU A 62 -7.34 -0.52 2.34
CA LEU A 62 -6.94 0.86 2.09
C LEU A 62 -5.45 0.91 1.80
N LEU A 63 -5.06 1.38 0.63
CA LEU A 63 -3.67 1.60 0.26
C LEU A 63 -3.42 3.07 0.01
N ARG A 64 -2.35 3.59 0.59
CA ARG A 64 -1.84 4.93 0.31
C ARG A 64 -0.34 4.88 0.06
N GLU A 65 0.11 5.54 -1.00
CA GLU A 65 1.53 5.71 -1.34
C GLU A 65 1.78 7.16 -1.74
N GLU A 66 2.69 7.82 -1.03
CA GLU A 66 3.24 9.12 -1.42
C GLU A 66 4.57 8.91 -2.12
N TYR A 67 4.69 9.45 -3.33
CA TYR A 67 5.85 9.27 -4.18
C TYR A 67 6.79 10.48 -4.12
N GLU A 68 8.08 10.19 -4.15
CA GLU A 68 9.14 11.17 -4.34
C GLU A 68 10.00 10.77 -5.52
N PHE A 69 10.47 11.75 -6.29
CA PHE A 69 11.35 11.49 -7.43
C PHE A 69 12.78 11.88 -7.08
N VAL A 70 13.62 10.86 -6.86
CA VAL A 70 15.00 11.03 -6.40
C VAL A 70 15.93 10.39 -7.42
N MET A 71 16.92 11.13 -7.90
CA MET A 71 17.96 10.62 -8.82
C MET A 71 17.40 9.82 -10.02
N TYR A 72 16.34 10.33 -10.65
CA TYR A 72 15.67 9.70 -11.80
C TYR A 72 14.93 8.39 -11.49
N LYS A 73 14.56 8.16 -10.23
CA LYS A 73 13.77 7.02 -9.79
C LYS A 73 12.56 7.49 -8.98
N LEU A 74 11.46 6.79 -9.15
CA LEU A 74 10.29 6.93 -8.29
C LEU A 74 10.52 6.11 -7.02
N GLU A 75 10.50 6.78 -5.88
CA GLU A 75 10.59 6.17 -4.56
C GLU A 75 9.26 6.32 -3.83
N ILE A 76 8.90 5.33 -3.01
CA ILE A 76 7.76 5.44 -2.10
C ILE A 76 8.29 6.12 -0.83
N HIS A 77 8.05 7.42 -0.72
CA HIS A 77 8.49 8.21 0.42
C HIS A 77 7.74 7.82 1.70
N ARG A 78 6.42 7.68 1.59
CA ARG A 78 5.54 7.22 2.67
C ARG A 78 4.50 6.27 2.13
N TYR A 79 4.10 5.31 2.96
CA TYR A 79 2.93 4.51 2.67
C TYR A 79 2.14 4.19 3.93
N SER A 80 0.88 3.84 3.72
CA SER A 80 0.00 3.27 4.73
C SER A 80 -0.91 2.24 4.09
N TYR A 81 -0.72 0.98 4.45
CA TYR A 81 -1.52 -0.14 3.96
C TYR A 81 -2.35 -0.69 5.12
N ASN A 82 -3.66 -0.79 4.95
CA ASN A 82 -4.56 -1.18 6.04
C ASN A 82 -5.61 -2.16 5.52
N LEU A 83 -5.78 -3.27 6.24
CA LEU A 83 -7.00 -4.06 6.16
C LEU A 83 -7.90 -3.62 7.30
N ILE A 84 -9.10 -3.14 6.98
CA ILE A 84 -10.10 -2.73 7.98
C ILE A 84 -11.33 -3.64 7.88
N ASP A 85 -11.99 -3.86 9.02
CA ASP A 85 -13.29 -4.52 9.06
C ASP A 85 -14.46 -3.53 8.80
N ASN A 86 -15.70 -4.04 8.77
CA ASN A 86 -16.92 -3.24 8.58
C ASN A 86 -17.13 -2.13 9.63
N SER A 87 -16.48 -2.21 10.79
CA SER A 87 -16.53 -1.17 11.82
C SER A 87 -15.51 -0.06 11.61
N GLY A 88 -14.64 -0.21 10.60
CA GLY A 88 -13.50 0.66 10.36
C GLY A 88 -12.30 0.35 11.26
N THR A 89 -12.32 -0.78 11.97
CA THR A 89 -11.22 -1.17 12.85
C THR A 89 -10.08 -1.77 12.02
N PRO A 90 -8.83 -1.27 12.14
CA PRO A 90 -7.67 -1.89 11.53
C PRO A 90 -7.42 -3.30 12.08
N ILE A 91 -7.39 -4.28 11.19
CA ILE A 91 -7.05 -5.68 11.48
C ILE A 91 -5.55 -5.90 11.33
N ILE A 92 -4.99 -5.39 10.24
CA ILE A 92 -3.55 -5.30 10.02
C ILE A 92 -3.24 -3.95 9.37
N ARG A 93 -2.14 -3.33 9.80
CA ARG A 93 -1.69 -2.04 9.29
C ARG A 93 -0.19 -2.05 9.08
N SER A 94 0.28 -1.64 7.91
CA SER A 94 1.71 -1.40 7.68
C SER A 94 1.96 0.06 7.30
N ASP A 95 3.04 0.60 7.82
CA ASP A 95 3.59 1.91 7.45
C ASP A 95 5.11 1.92 7.63
N ASN A 96 5.75 2.98 7.16
CA ASN A 96 7.20 3.17 7.21
C ASN A 96 7.65 4.24 8.23
N LEU A 97 7.00 4.30 9.41
CA LEU A 97 7.36 5.29 10.43
C LEU A 97 8.77 5.05 11.02
N PRO A 98 9.66 6.06 11.01
CA PRO A 98 11.08 5.89 11.33
C PRO A 98 11.38 5.59 12.79
N TYR A 99 10.41 5.76 13.69
CA TYR A 99 10.61 5.63 15.13
C TYR A 99 10.54 4.18 15.64
N HIS A 100 10.07 3.24 14.81
CA HIS A 100 10.03 1.83 15.18
C HIS A 100 11.28 1.11 14.68
N HIS A 101 12.08 0.62 15.63
CA HIS A 101 13.29 -0.15 15.35
C HIS A 101 13.26 -1.56 15.95
N THR A 102 12.28 -1.85 16.81
CA THR A 102 12.12 -3.14 17.47
C THR A 102 10.70 -3.67 17.36
N ASP A 103 10.58 -5.00 17.32
CA ASP A 103 9.30 -5.71 17.41
C ASP A 103 8.73 -5.72 18.84
N TYR A 104 7.53 -6.26 19.01
CA TYR A 104 6.85 -6.36 20.31
C TYR A 104 7.58 -7.25 21.34
N LYS A 105 8.59 -8.02 20.93
CA LYS A 105 9.44 -8.84 21.80
C LYS A 105 10.78 -8.17 22.13
N GLY A 106 11.02 -6.96 21.60
CA GLY A 106 12.26 -6.22 21.79
C GLY A 106 13.38 -6.62 20.84
N HIS A 107 13.13 -7.46 19.82
CA HIS A 107 14.12 -7.75 18.79
C HIS A 107 14.17 -6.64 17.75
N LYS A 108 15.30 -6.44 17.10
CA LYS A 108 15.42 -5.48 15.99
C LYS A 108 14.52 -5.90 14.82
N LEU A 109 13.89 -4.92 14.17
CA LEU A 109 13.19 -5.14 12.91
C LEU A 109 14.17 -5.57 11.81
N THR A 110 13.72 -6.43 10.89
CA THR A 110 14.55 -6.91 9.78
C THR A 110 14.75 -5.87 8.68
N HIS A 111 13.74 -5.02 8.43
CA HIS A 111 13.77 -3.99 7.39
C HIS A 111 13.29 -2.63 7.92
N PRO A 112 13.98 -2.01 8.90
CA PRO A 112 13.60 -0.67 9.37
C PRO A 112 13.63 0.34 8.20
N PRO A 113 12.66 1.27 8.11
CA PRO A 113 11.62 1.57 9.09
C PRO A 113 10.31 0.76 8.89
N HIS A 114 10.30 -0.22 7.99
CA HIS A 114 9.12 -0.98 7.62
C HIS A 114 8.71 -1.94 8.74
N HIS A 115 7.43 -1.89 9.07
CA HIS A 115 6.84 -2.76 10.08
C HIS A 115 5.35 -2.95 9.80
N ILE A 116 4.75 -3.88 10.53
CA ILE A 116 3.33 -4.13 10.50
C ILE A 116 2.79 -4.21 11.93
N HIS A 117 1.61 -3.66 12.13
CA HIS A 117 0.80 -3.78 13.34
C HIS A 117 -0.24 -4.86 13.10
N ASP A 118 -0.31 -5.83 14.02
CA ASP A 118 -1.41 -6.77 14.04
C ASP A 118 -2.65 -6.18 14.73
N LYS A 119 -3.72 -6.98 14.84
CA LYS A 119 -4.99 -6.58 15.47
C LYS A 119 -4.83 -6.12 16.93
N GLY A 120 -3.81 -6.59 17.63
CA GLY A 120 -3.48 -6.19 19.00
C GLY A 120 -2.60 -4.93 19.07
N GLY A 121 -2.26 -4.33 17.93
CA GLY A 121 -1.32 -3.21 17.84
C GLY A 121 0.14 -3.62 18.08
N ARG A 122 0.46 -4.92 17.98
CA ARG A 122 1.83 -5.40 18.17
C ARG A 122 2.64 -5.14 16.91
N VAL A 123 3.80 -4.51 17.08
CA VAL A 123 4.75 -4.23 16.00
C VAL A 123 5.51 -5.50 15.63
N CYS A 124 5.45 -5.89 14.37
CA CYS A 124 6.15 -7.02 13.78
C CYS A 124 7.04 -6.56 12.61
N SER A 125 8.08 -7.33 12.32
CA SER A 125 8.92 -7.09 11.14
C SER A 125 8.11 -7.24 9.85
N PHE A 126 8.37 -6.36 8.90
CA PHE A 126 7.73 -6.36 7.59
C PHE A 126 8.75 -5.88 6.54
N SER A 127 8.65 -6.35 5.30
CA SER A 127 9.61 -6.05 4.24
C SER A 127 9.50 -4.64 3.68
N GLY A 128 8.31 -4.03 3.77
CA GLY A 128 7.97 -2.81 3.06
C GLY A 128 7.37 -3.05 1.67
N ASP A 129 7.34 -4.30 1.19
CA ASP A 129 6.78 -4.64 -0.11
C ASP A 129 5.25 -4.79 -0.03
N LEU A 130 4.53 -4.03 -0.85
CA LEU A 130 3.07 -4.13 -0.98
C LEU A 130 2.61 -5.56 -1.29
N LYS A 131 3.36 -6.33 -2.06
CA LYS A 131 2.98 -7.72 -2.37
C LYS A 131 2.92 -8.57 -1.10
N ASP A 132 3.91 -8.46 -0.23
CA ASP A 132 3.94 -9.20 1.04
C ASP A 132 2.76 -8.81 1.94
N PHE A 133 2.36 -7.53 1.90
CA PHE A 133 1.16 -7.08 2.60
C PHE A 133 -0.12 -7.70 2.02
N ILE A 134 -0.25 -7.73 0.69
CA ILE A 134 -1.41 -8.32 0.00
C ILE A 134 -1.52 -9.81 0.30
N ASP A 135 -0.40 -10.54 0.31
CA ASP A 135 -0.40 -11.97 0.66
C ASP A 135 -0.88 -12.18 2.10
N LEU A 136 -0.41 -11.35 3.04
CA LEU A 136 -0.90 -11.39 4.42
C LEU A 136 -2.39 -11.06 4.54
N VAL A 137 -2.90 -10.09 3.76
CA VAL A 137 -4.33 -9.79 3.72
C VAL A 137 -5.13 -11.03 3.31
N LYS A 138 -4.69 -11.74 2.27
CA LYS A 138 -5.37 -12.97 1.80
C LYS A 138 -5.45 -14.02 2.90
N ASP A 139 -4.37 -14.22 3.65
CA ASP A 139 -4.32 -15.18 4.77
C ASP A 139 -5.28 -14.81 5.91
N ASN A 140 -5.69 -13.54 6.03
CA ASN A 140 -6.58 -13.06 7.09
C ASN A 140 -8.07 -13.06 6.69
N ILE A 141 -8.39 -13.14 5.40
CA ILE A 141 -9.76 -13.10 4.88
C ILE A 141 -10.21 -14.42 4.22
N SER A 142 -9.30 -15.38 4.09
CA SER A 142 -9.59 -16.75 3.63
C SER A 142 -10.15 -17.60 4.77
#